data_AF-A0A957A9K0-F1
#
_entry.id   AF-A0A957A9K0-F1
#
_cell.length_a   1.000
_cell.length_b   1.000
_cell.length_c   1.000
_cell.angle_alpha   90.00
_cell.angle_beta   90.00
_cell.angle_gamma   90.00
#
_symmetry.space_group_name_H-M   'P 1'
#
loop_
_entity.id
_entity.type
_entity.pdbx_description
1 polymer ?
#
loop_
_entity_poly.entity_id
_entity_poly.type
_entity_poly.pdbx_seq_one_letter_code
_entity_poly.pdbx_strand_id
1 'polypeptide(L)' 'MRMRDALREALREELLRDERVFLLGEDIGLYGGSYTVTKGLLD' A
#
# COMPACT_ATOMS: atom_id res chain seq x y z
N MET A 1 -8.94 -9.85 10.78
CA MET A 1 -8.20 -8.82 10.04
C MET A 1 -6.96 -8.45 10.84
N ARG A 2 -5.74 -8.53 10.27
CA ARG A 2 -4.55 -8.01 10.96
C ARG A 2 -4.41 -6.52 10.67
N MET A 3 -3.71 -5.78 11.53
CA MET A 3 -3.48 -4.33 11.33
C MET A 3 -2.94 -4.02 9.93
N ARG A 4 -1.97 -4.81 9.44
CA ARG A 4 -1.41 -4.62 8.09
C ARG A 4 -2.44 -4.77 6.97
N ASP A 5 -3.46 -5.61 7.16
CA ASP A 5 -4.47 -5.86 6.13
C ASP A 5 -5.44 -4.67 6.07
N ALA A 6 -5.81 -4.12 7.24
CA ALA A 6 -6.62 -2.89 7.33
C ALA A 6 -5.91 -1.69 6.71
N LEU A 7 -4.61 -1.52 6.99
CA LEU A 7 -3.79 -0.46 6.40
C LEU A 7 -3.67 -0.63 4.88
N ARG A 8 -3.46 -1.86 4.39
CA ARG A 8 -3.39 -2.12 2.94
C ARG A 8 -4.70 -1.76 2.25
N GLU A 9 -5.83 -2.15 2.83
CA GLU A 9 -7.15 -1.86 2.24
C GLU A 9 -7.38 -0.34 2.15
N ALA A 10 -7.14 0.39 3.23
CA ALA A 10 -7.28 1.85 3.23
C ALA A 10 -6.37 2.53 2.19
N LEU A 11 -5.13 2.07 2.04
CA LEU A 11 -4.23 2.59 1.00
C LEU A 11 -4.74 2.28 -0.41
N ARG A 12 -5.25 1.06 -0.63
CA ARG A 12 -5.78 0.64 -1.93
C ARG A 12 -7.01 1.45 -2.32
N GLU A 13 -7.94 1.67 -1.39
CA GLU A 13 -9.16 2.45 -1.61
C GLU A 13 -8.81 3.89 -2.05
N GLU A 14 -7.90 4.55 -1.35
CA GLU A 14 -7.55 5.94 -1.66
C GLU A 14 -6.68 6.06 -2.93
N LEU A 15 -5.79 5.10 -3.20
CA LEU A 15 -5.05 5.03 -4.48
C LEU A 15 -5.98 4.86 -5.68
N LEU A 16 -7.10 4.14 -5.54
CA LEU A 16 -8.09 3.97 -6.60
C LEU A 16 -9.04 5.17 -6.73
N ARG A 17 -9.25 5.91 -5.64
CA ARG A 17 -10.22 7.02 -5.57
C ARG A 17 -9.65 8.34 -6.09
N ASP A 18 -8.37 8.62 -5.85
CA ASP A 18 -7.75 9.91 -6.13
C ASP A 18 -6.37 9.73 -6.77
N GLU A 19 -6.26 10.08 -8.06
CA GLU A 19 -5.04 9.95 -8.86
C GLU A 19 -3.85 10.80 -8.34
N ARG A 20 -4.10 11.73 -7.40
CA ARG A 20 -3.05 12.53 -6.76
C ARG A 20 -2.36 11.78 -5.63
N VAL A 21 -2.95 10.68 -5.15
CA VAL A 21 -2.38 9.84 -4.10
C VAL A 21 -1.30 8.94 -4.71
N PHE A 22 -0.11 8.98 -4.13
CA PHE A 22 0.98 8.08 -4.49
C PHE A 22 1.75 7.67 -3.24
N LEU A 23 2.45 6.56 -3.31
CA LEU A 23 3.30 6.06 -2.23
C LEU A 23 4.77 6.24 -2.59
N LEU A 24 5.58 6.65 -1.61
CA LEU A 24 7.02 6.76 -1.75
C LEU A 24 7.70 6.30 -0.45
N GLY A 25 8.77 5.53 -0.57
CA GLY A 25 9.53 5.03 0.57
C GLY A 25 10.48 3.91 0.17
N GLU A 26 11.31 3.48 1.13
CA GLU A 26 12.26 2.38 0.95
C GLU A 26 11.53 1.03 0.93
N ASP A 27 11.86 0.17 -0.04
CA ASP A 27 11.35 -1.21 -0.18
C ASP A 27 9.82 -1.38 -0.27
N ILE A 28 9.05 -0.31 -0.42
CA ILE A 28 7.58 -0.38 -0.43
C ILE A 28 6.98 -0.83 -1.76
N GLY A 29 7.78 -0.92 -2.83
CA GLY A 29 7.33 -1.34 -4.16
C GLY A 29 7.12 -2.86 -4.25
N LEU A 30 7.89 -3.52 -5.13
CA LEU A 30 7.79 -4.98 -5.35
C LEU A 30 7.92 -5.82 -4.07
N TYR A 31 8.69 -5.37 -3.08
CA TYR A 31 8.89 -6.08 -1.81
C TYR A 31 7.70 -5.89 -0.84
N GLY A 32 6.98 -4.76 -0.93
CA GLY A 32 5.83 -4.46 -0.08
C GLY A 32 6.16 -3.93 1.32
N GLY A 33 7.43 -3.55 1.57
CA GLY A 33 7.94 -3.05 2.84
C GLY A 33 8.14 -4.12 3.91
N SER A 34 8.84 -3.79 4.99
CA SER A 34 9.21 -4.72 6.08
C SER A 34 8.00 -5.40 6.74
N TYR A 35 6.84 -4.73 6.75
CA TYR A 35 5.59 -5.24 7.31
C TYR A 35 4.60 -5.74 6.25
N THR A 36 5.02 -5.81 4.98
CA THR A 36 4.22 -6.24 3.83
C THR A 36 2.96 -5.41 3.58
N VAL A 37 2.84 -4.19 4.13
CA VAL A 37 1.62 -3.37 4.03
C VAL A 37 1.32 -3.04 2.56
N THR A 38 2.32 -2.59 1.80
CA THR A 38 2.14 -2.11 0.42
C THR A 38 2.26 -3.21 -0.64
N LYS A 39 2.37 -4.48 -0.22
CA LYS A 39 2.51 -5.61 -1.15
C LYS A 39 1.32 -5.67 -2.12
N GLY A 40 1.61 -5.65 -3.42
CA GLY A 40 0.60 -5.71 -4.49
C GLY A 40 -0.13 -4.39 -4.75
N LEU A 41 0.41 -3.25 -4.28
CA LEU A 41 -0.11 -1.91 -4.60
C LEU A 41 0.69 -1.22 -5.73
N LEU A 42 1.75 -1.85 -6.24
CA LEU A 42 2.54 -1.33 -7.36
C LEU A 42 2.01 -1.78 -8.73
N ASP A 43 1.13 -2.78 -8.75
CA ASP A 43 0.49 -3.33 -9.96
C ASP A 43 -0.79 -2.55 -10.29
#